data_AF-A0A845ZKK1-F1
#
_entry.id   AF-A0A845ZKK1-F1
#
_cell.length_a   1.000
_cell.length_b   1.000
_cell.length_c   1.000
_cell.angle_alpha   90.00
_cell.angle_beta   90.00
_cell.angle_gamma   90.00
#
_symmetry.space_group_name_H-M   'P 1'
#
loop_
_entity.id
_entity.type
_entity.pdbx_description
1 polymer ?
#
loop_
_entity_poly.entity_id
_entity_poly.type
_entity_poly.pdbx_seq_one_letter_code
_entity_poly.pdbx_strand_id
1 'polypeptide(L)'
;MSVTGHLTDISLPEVFQFIAQGQKTGLLRLLPLPINQATPRRIHYIWVYQGHLVAAADRLDNQGLVSLIVEHCGVSERVIAKLAQLCAIDKPLGLCLRTQ
;
A
#
# COMPACT_ATOMS: atom_id res chain seq x y z
N MET A 1 -6.02 18.61 4.70
CA MET A 1 -7.39 18.24 5.10
C MET A 1 -7.53 16.73 5.05
N SER A 2 -8.11 16.11 6.07
CA SER A 2 -8.46 14.68 6.08
C SER A 2 -9.98 14.53 6.12
N VAL A 3 -10.53 13.69 5.24
CA VAL A 3 -11.96 13.32 5.24
C VAL A 3 -12.09 11.92 5.81
N THR A 4 -13.07 11.73 6.69
CA THR A 4 -13.36 10.44 7.33
C THR A 4 -14.84 10.14 7.12
N GLY A 5 -15.19 8.88 6.88
CA GLY A 5 -16.57 8.43 6.69
C GLY A 5 -16.67 6.92 6.83
N HIS A 6 -17.89 6.38 6.78
CA HIS A 6 -18.14 4.95 6.89
C HIS A 6 -18.48 4.33 5.54
N LEU A 7 -18.02 3.11 5.30
CA LEU A 7 -18.34 2.37 4.07
C LEU A 7 -19.80 1.88 4.01
N THR A 8 -20.57 2.07 5.10
CA THR A 8 -22.02 1.89 5.13
C THR A 8 -22.76 3.04 4.44
N ASP A 9 -22.16 4.23 4.42
CA ASP A 9 -22.77 5.44 3.86
C ASP A 9 -22.37 5.62 2.39
N ILE A 10 -21.15 5.22 2.04
CA ILE A 10 -20.60 5.26 0.69
C ILE A 10 -19.76 4.01 0.45
N SER A 11 -20.05 3.29 -0.62
CA SER A 11 -19.31 2.08 -0.95
C SER A 11 -17.87 2.39 -1.37
N LEU A 12 -16.97 1.42 -1.22
CA LEU A 12 -15.57 1.59 -1.64
C LEU A 12 -15.41 1.91 -3.14
N PRO A 13 -16.17 1.30 -4.07
CA PRO A 13 -16.15 1.70 -5.48
C PRO A 13 -16.56 3.16 -5.71
N GLU A 14 -17.57 3.67 -5.00
CA GLU A 14 -17.98 5.08 -5.10
C GLU A 14 -16.90 6.02 -4.59
N VAL A 15 -16.19 5.66 -3.52
CA VAL A 15 -15.02 6.40 -3.04
C VAL A 15 -13.93 6.45 -4.13
N PHE A 16 -13.66 5.33 -4.81
CA PHE A 16 -12.69 5.31 -5.91
C PHE A 16 -13.15 6.14 -7.12
N GLN A 17 -14.43 6.11 -7.46
CA GLN A 17 -14.98 6.96 -8.52
C GLN A 17 -14.84 8.45 -8.19
N PHE A 18 -15.17 8.84 -6.95
CA PHE A 18 -15.00 10.21 -6.47
C PHE A 18 -13.53 10.67 -6.52
N ILE A 19 -12.61 9.79 -6.12
CA ILE A 19 -11.17 10.02 -6.18
C ILE A 19 -10.73 10.26 -7.64
N ALA A 20 -11.17 9.43 -8.57
CA ALA A 20 -10.82 9.50 -9.97
C ALA A 20 -11.37 10.78 -10.64
N GLN A 21 -12.67 11.05 -10.47
CA GLN A 21 -13.33 12.23 -11.03
C GLN A 21 -12.74 13.53 -10.47
N GLY A 22 -12.41 13.53 -9.18
CA GLY A 22 -11.82 14.69 -8.51
C GLY A 22 -10.32 14.83 -8.69
N GLN A 23 -9.66 13.97 -9.49
CA GLN A 23 -8.21 13.97 -9.73
C GLN A 23 -7.39 14.04 -8.42
N LYS A 24 -7.87 13.36 -7.38
CA LYS A 24 -7.34 13.51 -6.02
C LYS A 24 -5.95 12.88 -5.91
N THR A 25 -5.09 13.47 -5.09
CA THR A 25 -3.78 12.94 -4.72
C THR A 25 -3.73 12.82 -3.20
N GLY A 26 -3.27 11.69 -2.68
CA GLY A 26 -3.18 11.49 -1.24
C GLY A 26 -3.21 10.01 -0.82
N LEU A 27 -3.62 9.79 0.43
CA LEU A 27 -3.66 8.48 1.05
C LEU A 27 -5.08 8.20 1.56
N LEU A 28 -5.66 7.09 1.09
CA LEU A 28 -6.88 6.52 1.65
C LEU A 28 -6.51 5.45 2.67
N ARG A 29 -7.09 5.55 3.88
CA ARG A 29 -6.92 4.56 4.95
C ARG A 29 -8.23 3.84 5.17
N LEU A 30 -8.21 2.52 5.04
CA LEU A 30 -9.35 1.66 5.35
C LEU A 30 -9.06 0.94 6.66
N LEU A 31 -9.91 1.13 7.64
CA LEU A 31 -9.80 0.50 8.95
C LEU A 31 -11.13 -0.14 9.32
N PRO A 32 -11.13 -1.37 9.84
CA PRO A 32 -12.34 -2.00 10.32
C PRO A 32 -12.85 -1.24 11.55
N LEU A 33 -14.18 -1.12 11.66
CA LEU A 33 -14.80 -0.68 12.89
C LEU A 33 -14.49 -1.72 13.99
N PRO A 34 -14.13 -1.29 15.21
CA PRO A 34 -13.83 -2.22 16.29
C PRO A 34 -15.10 -2.97 16.69
N ILE A 35 -15.19 -4.26 16.34
CA ILE A 35 -16.27 -5.14 16.81
C ILE A 35 -15.94 -5.66 18.22
N ASN A 36 -14.65 -5.91 18.52
CA ASN A 36 -14.14 -6.31 19.84
C ASN A 36 -12.69 -5.81 20.02
N GLN A 37 -12.25 -5.59 21.26
CA GLN A 37 -10.90 -5.08 21.59
C GLN A 37 -9.76 -6.08 21.28
N ALA A 38 -10.08 -7.35 21.03
CA ALA A 38 -9.10 -8.44 20.93
C ALA A 38 -8.55 -8.69 19.50
N THR A 39 -9.15 -8.09 18.45
CA THR A 39 -8.71 -8.34 17.07
C THR A 39 -7.70 -7.28 16.61
N PRO A 40 -6.52 -7.69 16.07
CA PRO A 40 -5.58 -6.73 15.52
C PRO A 40 -6.22 -5.95 14.37
N ARG A 41 -6.16 -4.61 14.45
CA ARG A 41 -6.70 -3.73 13.41
C ARG A 41 -5.87 -3.87 12.15
N ARG A 42 -6.38 -4.59 11.16
CA ARG A 42 -5.80 -4.61 9.80
C ARG A 42 -6.15 -3.30 9.10
N ILE A 43 -5.23 -2.35 9.11
CA ILE A 43 -5.36 -1.10 8.37
C ILE A 43 -4.80 -1.33 6.98
N HIS A 44 -5.56 -0.91 5.97
CA HIS A 44 -5.10 -0.89 4.59
C HIS A 44 -4.84 0.55 4.17
N TYR A 45 -3.73 0.73 3.48
CA TYR A 45 -3.22 1.99 2.96
C TYR A 45 -3.28 1.93 1.46
N ILE A 46 -3.89 2.93 0.83
CA ILE A 46 -4.02 3.04 -0.61
C ILE A 46 -3.54 4.43 -1.02
N TRP A 47 -2.45 4.49 -1.76
CA TRP A 47 -1.91 5.75 -2.29
C TRP A 47 -2.54 6.05 -3.63
N VAL A 48 -2.86 7.32 -3.80
CA VAL A 48 -3.49 7.85 -5.00
C VAL A 48 -2.68 9.03 -5.51
N TYR A 49 -2.47 9.07 -6.83
CA TYR A 49 -1.87 10.20 -7.52
C TYR A 49 -2.73 10.58 -8.73
N GLN A 50 -3.19 11.83 -8.76
CA GLN A 50 -4.02 12.37 -9.85
C GLN A 50 -5.20 11.45 -10.22
N GLY A 51 -5.97 11.01 -9.22
CA GLY A 51 -7.12 10.12 -9.43
C GLY A 51 -6.78 8.65 -9.69
N HIS A 52 -5.50 8.28 -9.79
CA HIS A 52 -5.06 6.90 -10.04
C HIS A 52 -4.54 6.24 -8.77
N LEU A 53 -4.91 4.97 -8.55
CA LEU A 53 -4.34 4.13 -7.51
C LEU A 53 -2.91 3.77 -7.91
N VAL A 54 -1.92 4.12 -7.08
CA VAL A 54 -0.50 3.91 -7.39
C VAL A 54 0.19 2.90 -6.48
N ALA A 55 -0.34 2.67 -5.28
CA ALA A 55 0.16 1.64 -4.37
C ALA A 55 -0.92 1.22 -3.36
N ALA A 56 -0.79 0.01 -2.84
CA ALA A 56 -1.56 -0.47 -1.71
C ALA A 56 -0.67 -1.28 -0.75
N ALA A 57 -0.91 -1.17 0.56
CA ALA A 57 -0.20 -1.94 1.57
C ALA A 57 -1.08 -2.19 2.81
N ASP A 58 -0.80 -3.25 3.54
CA ASP A 58 -1.37 -3.53 4.86
C ASP A 58 -0.45 -3.05 6.01
N ARG A 59 0.70 -2.44 5.65
CA ARG A 59 1.79 -2.04 6.55
C ARG A 59 2.56 -0.83 6.02
N LEU A 60 3.29 -0.15 6.90
CA LEU A 60 4.11 1.05 6.58
C LEU A 60 5.59 0.87 6.97
N ASP A 61 6.09 -0.37 6.96
CA ASP A 61 7.46 -0.73 7.32
C ASP A 61 8.43 -0.76 6.12
N ASN A 62 7.93 -0.47 4.92
CA ASN A 62 8.65 -0.60 3.64
C ASN A 62 9.12 -2.02 3.31
N GLN A 63 8.65 -3.04 4.03
CA GLN A 63 9.04 -4.45 3.83
C GLN A 63 8.02 -5.26 3.01
N GLY A 64 6.87 -4.69 2.66
CA GLY A 64 5.79 -5.44 1.98
C GLY A 64 6.26 -6.17 0.71
N LEU A 65 6.98 -5.50 -0.19
CA LEU A 65 7.51 -6.14 -1.39
C LEU A 65 8.54 -7.22 -1.08
N VAL A 66 9.42 -6.98 -0.09
CA VAL A 66 10.43 -7.95 0.35
C VAL A 66 9.74 -9.21 0.87
N SER A 67 8.74 -9.06 1.74
CA SER A 67 7.96 -10.17 2.28
C SER A 67 7.28 -10.99 1.18
N LEU A 68 6.67 -10.33 0.19
CA LEU A 68 6.02 -11.02 -0.93
C LEU A 68 7.00 -11.81 -1.80
N ILE A 69 8.20 -11.27 -2.06
CA ILE A 69 9.23 -11.99 -2.83
C ILE A 69 9.75 -13.19 -2.02
N VAL A 70 9.99 -13.03 -0.71
CA VAL A 70 10.43 -14.15 0.14
C VAL A 70 9.38 -15.27 0.13
N GLU A 71 8.11 -14.92 0.31
CA GLU A 71 7.01 -15.86 0.39
C GLU A 71 6.74 -16.58 -0.94
N HIS A 72 6.72 -15.85 -2.05
CA HIS A 72 6.26 -16.39 -3.34
C HIS A 72 7.38 -16.81 -4.29
N CYS A 73 8.59 -16.26 -4.15
CA CYS A 73 9.69 -16.56 -5.08
C CYS A 73 10.74 -17.52 -4.47
N GLY A 74 10.58 -17.94 -3.21
CA GLY A 74 11.53 -18.84 -2.54
C GLY A 74 12.92 -18.25 -2.37
N VAL A 75 13.03 -16.91 -2.42
CA VAL A 75 14.29 -16.18 -2.30
C VAL A 75 14.49 -15.81 -0.83
N SER A 76 15.66 -16.13 -0.26
CA SER A 76 15.96 -15.71 1.12
C SER A 76 16.05 -14.18 1.23
N GLU A 77 15.66 -13.64 2.38
CA GLU A 77 15.74 -12.20 2.68
C GLU A 77 17.16 -11.63 2.45
N ARG A 78 18.20 -12.43 2.71
CA ARG A 78 19.60 -12.05 2.46
C ARG A 78 19.90 -11.75 0.99
N VAL A 79 19.29 -12.50 0.07
CA VAL A 79 19.47 -12.29 -1.37
C VAL A 79 18.79 -10.99 -1.79
N ILE A 80 17.60 -10.72 -1.25
CA ILE A 80 16.90 -9.45 -1.52
C ILE A 80 17.67 -8.26 -0.94
N ALA A 81 18.22 -8.39 0.27
CA ALA A 81 19.05 -7.33 0.86
C ALA A 81 20.28 -7.01 -0.01
N LYS A 82 20.94 -8.03 -0.58
CA LYS A 82 22.03 -7.82 -1.55
C LYS A 82 21.54 -7.16 -2.84
N LEU A 83 20.38 -7.56 -3.37
CA LEU A 83 19.78 -6.92 -4.55
C LEU A 83 19.46 -5.44 -4.27
N ALA A 84 18.92 -5.13 -3.09
CA ALA A 84 18.63 -3.77 -2.67
C ALA A 84 19.90 -2.91 -2.56
N GLN A 85 21.05 -3.49 -2.17
CA GLN A 85 22.34 -2.79 -2.18
C GLN A 85 22.85 -2.46 -3.59
N LEU A 86 22.44 -3.23 -4.61
CA LEU A 86 22.78 -2.94 -6.01
C LEU A 86 21.88 -1.83 -6.60
N CYS A 87 20.77 -1.53 -5.94
CA CYS A 87 19.88 -0.44 -6.32
C CYS A 87 20.38 0.89 -5.76
N ALA A 88 20.06 2.00 -6.44
CA ALA A 88 20.33 3.33 -5.91
C ALA A 88 19.56 3.55 -4.59
N ILE A 89 20.20 4.18 -3.60
CA ILE A 89 19.66 4.40 -2.25
C ILE A 89 18.33 5.18 -2.27
N ASP A 90 18.15 6.03 -3.27
CA ASP A 90 16.98 6.87 -3.47
C ASP A 90 15.88 6.22 -4.34
N LYS A 91 16.11 5.01 -4.85
CA LYS A 91 15.16 4.31 -5.74
C LYS A 91 14.44 3.17 -5.00
N PRO A 92 13.10 3.16 -4.98
CA PRO A 92 12.32 2.04 -4.44
C PRO A 92 12.70 0.71 -5.10
N LEU A 93 12.84 -0.35 -4.28
CA LEU A 93 13.28 -1.68 -4.74
C LEU A 93 12.45 -2.20 -5.92
N GLY A 94 11.12 -2.06 -5.88
CA GLY A 94 10.25 -2.51 -6.99
C GLY A 94 10.54 -1.81 -8.32
N LEU A 95 10.90 -0.52 -8.30
CA LEU A 95 11.29 0.19 -9.53
C LEU A 95 12.67 -0.22 -10.01
N CYS A 96 13.58 -0.58 -9.10
CA CYS A 96 14.88 -1.11 -9.45
C CYS A 96 14.76 -2.48 -10.14
N LEU A 97 13.99 -3.39 -9.55
CA LEU A 97 13.76 -4.73 -10.08
C LEU A 97 13.01 -4.73 -11.43
N ARG A 98 12.14 -3.74 -11.67
CA ARG A 98 11.43 -3.61 -12.95
C ARG A 98 12.36 -3.25 -14.13
N THR A 99 13.50 -2.62 -13.85
CA THR A 99 14.42 -2.11 -14.88
C THR A 99 15.58 -3.07 -15.20
N GLN A 100 15.60 -4.26 -14.60
CA GLN A 100 16.59 -5.32 -14.86
C GLN A 100 16.07 -6.33 -15.88
#